data_AF-A0A963RCQ7-F1
#
_entry.id   AF-A0A963RCQ7-F1
#
_cell.length_a   1.000
_cell.length_b   1.000
_cell.length_c   1.000
_cell.angle_alpha   90.00
_cell.angle_beta   90.00
_cell.angle_gamma   90.00
#
_symmetry.space_group_name_H-M   'P 1'
#
loop_
_entity.id
_entity.type
_entity.pdbx_description
1 polymer ?
#
loop_
_entity_poly.entity_id
_entity_poly.type
_entity_poly.pdbx_seq_one_letter_code
_entity_poly.pdbx_strand_id
1 'polypeptide(L)'
;MVILVDPKTPNVWKLEPHYSDIKRWARGAAASQTQQIVVQIGKRMIAILPDRDIDLGVLAEGEVIAIDRDENGSYSARKCRADDPDLSASG
;
A
#
# COMPACT_ATOMS: atom_id res chain seq x y z
N MET A 1 -4.00 3.65 -6.08
CA MET A 1 -3.19 4.83 -6.45
C MET A 1 -1.76 4.61 -5.99
N VAL A 2 -0.79 4.91 -6.85
CA VAL A 2 0.64 4.76 -6.55
C VAL A 2 1.29 6.15 -6.53
N ILE A 3 2.10 6.41 -5.51
CA ILE A 3 2.87 7.65 -5.33
C ILE A 3 4.33 7.32 -5.58
N LEU A 4 4.89 7.84 -6.66
CA LEU A 4 6.29 7.64 -7.02
C LEU A 4 7.17 8.61 -6.23
N VAL A 5 8.13 8.06 -5.49
CA VAL A 5 9.11 8.82 -4.70
C VAL A 5 10.49 8.55 -5.25
N ASP A 6 11.29 9.61 -5.37
CA ASP A 6 12.67 9.49 -5.81
C ASP A 6 13.49 8.71 -4.76
N PRO A 7 14.24 7.67 -5.18
CA PRO A 7 15.05 6.88 -4.25
C PRO A 7 16.20 7.66 -3.60
N LYS A 8 16.59 8.83 -4.15
CA LYS A 8 17.56 9.75 -3.52
C LYS A 8 16.96 10.50 -2.33
N THR A 9 15.64 10.62 -2.27
CA THR A 9 14.91 11.31 -1.18
C THR A 9 13.76 10.44 -0.64
N PRO A 10 14.06 9.25 -0.10
CA PRO A 10 13.05 8.22 0.21
C PRO A 10 12.06 8.61 1.32
N ASN A 11 12.38 9.64 2.11
CA ASN A 11 11.56 10.09 3.23
C ASN A 11 10.76 11.36 2.93
N VAL A 12 10.85 11.92 1.72
CA VAL A 12 10.19 13.19 1.38
C VAL A 12 8.66 13.11 1.48
N TRP A 13 8.09 11.94 1.19
CA TRP A 13 6.65 11.69 1.31
C TRP A 13 6.13 11.66 2.75
N LYS A 14 7.02 11.48 3.73
CA LYS A 14 6.69 11.54 5.16
C LYS A 14 6.71 12.97 5.70
N LEU A 15 7.20 13.93 4.92
CA LEU A 15 7.23 15.32 5.32
C LEU A 15 5.87 15.96 5.07
N GLU A 16 5.51 16.90 5.95
CA GLU A 16 4.32 17.72 5.74
C GLU A 16 4.54 18.70 4.57
N PRO A 17 3.48 19.00 3.79
CA PRO A 17 2.07 18.56 3.96
C PRO A 17 1.76 17.19 3.32
N HIS A 18 2.72 16.56 2.64
CA HIS A 18 2.49 15.36 1.85
C HIS A 18 1.95 14.21 2.70
N TYR A 19 2.53 13.97 3.87
CA TYR A 19 2.11 12.83 4.69
C TYR A 19 0.65 12.91 5.14
N SER A 20 0.21 14.08 5.61
CA SER A 20 -1.20 14.32 5.95
C SER A 20 -2.17 14.08 4.79
N ASP A 21 -1.83 14.55 3.59
CA ASP A 21 -2.66 14.33 2.40
C ASP A 21 -2.72 12.84 2.02
N ILE A 22 -1.58 12.15 2.07
CA ILE A 22 -1.50 10.71 1.78
C ILE A 22 -2.34 9.92 2.78
N LYS A 23 -2.28 10.23 4.09
CA LYS A 23 -3.11 9.56 5.11
C LYS A 23 -4.59 9.88 4.94
N ARG A 24 -4.94 11.08 4.49
CA ARG A 24 -6.34 11.43 4.15
C ARG A 24 -6.85 10.59 2.99
N TRP A 25 -6.06 10.41 1.93
CA TRP A 25 -6.42 9.52 0.82
C TRP A 25 -6.50 8.05 1.26
N ALA A 26 -5.59 7.59 2.11
CA ALA A 26 -5.62 6.22 2.64
C ALA A 26 -6.90 5.91 3.41
N ARG A 27 -7.40 6.86 4.22
CA ARG A 27 -8.69 6.75 4.91
C ARG A 27 -9.87 6.64 3.94
N GLY A 28 -9.90 7.48 2.91
CA GLY A 28 -10.95 7.42 1.87
C GLY A 28 -10.90 6.12 1.08
N ALA A 29 -9.71 5.66 0.72
CA ALA A 29 -9.47 4.43 -0.03
C ALA A 29 -9.95 3.19 0.76
N ALA A 30 -9.64 3.14 2.06
CA ALA A 30 -10.11 2.10 2.97
C ALA A 30 -11.64 2.05 3.11
N ALA A 31 -12.31 3.22 3.12
CA ALA A 31 -13.77 3.28 3.18
C ALA A 31 -14.44 2.73 1.90
N SER A 32 -13.81 2.94 0.74
CA SER A 32 -14.36 2.52 -0.56
C SER A 32 -14.02 1.08 -0.95
N GLN A 33 -13.16 0.38 -0.21
CA GLN A 33 -12.69 -1.02 -0.42
C GLN A 33 -12.11 -1.37 -1.82
N THR A 34 -12.13 -0.42 -2.75
CA THR A 34 -11.74 -0.59 -4.16
C THR A 34 -10.43 0.10 -4.48
N GLN A 35 -9.88 0.87 -3.54
CA GLN A 35 -8.67 1.65 -3.73
C GLN A 35 -7.69 1.41 -2.59
N GLN A 36 -6.41 1.41 -2.92
CA GLN A 36 -5.29 1.33 -1.99
C GLN A 36 -4.27 2.42 -2.34
N ILE A 37 -3.57 2.93 -1.32
CA ILE A 37 -2.51 3.92 -1.49
C ILE A 37 -1.17 3.22 -1.28
N VAL A 38 -0.31 3.27 -2.29
CA VAL A 38 1.02 2.67 -2.24
C VAL A 38 2.05 3.74 -2.56
N VAL A 39 3.09 3.84 -1.74
CA VAL A 39 4.27 4.65 -2.02
C VAL A 39 5.35 3.75 -2.59
N GLN A 40 5.81 4.09 -3.79
CA GLN A 40 6.87 3.39 -4.49
C GLN A 40 8.16 4.22 -4.42
N ILE A 41 9.21 3.65 -3.81
CA ILE A 41 10.54 4.25 -3.74
C ILE A 41 11.48 3.36 -4.57
N GLY A 42 11.68 3.71 -5.84
CA GLY A 42 12.37 2.84 -6.80
C GLY A 42 11.64 1.50 -6.95
N LYS A 43 12.22 0.40 -6.45
CA LYS A 43 11.59 -0.94 -6.46
C LYS A 43 10.88 -1.29 -5.15
N ARG A 44 11.04 -0.46 -4.11
CA ARG A 44 10.45 -0.68 -2.79
C ARG A 44 9.01 -0.17 -2.77
N MET A 45 8.09 -0.97 -2.24
CA MET A 45 6.69 -0.62 -2.12
C MET A 45 6.29 -0.52 -0.66
N ILE A 46 5.57 0.54 -0.30
CA ILE A 46 5.08 0.79 1.04
C ILE A 46 3.57 1.01 0.93
N ALA A 47 2.78 0.09 1.48
CA ALA A 47 1.33 0.25 1.55
C ALA A 47 0.98 1.22 2.68
N ILE A 48 0.22 2.28 2.35
CA ILE A 48 -0.22 3.26 3.33
C ILE A 48 -1.64 2.96 3.74
N LEU A 49 -1.80 2.53 4.99
CA LEU A 49 -3.09 2.23 5.60
C LEU A 49 -3.58 3.43 6.43
N PRO A 50 -4.86 3.48 6.80
CA PRO A 50 -5.39 4.55 7.65
C PRO A 50 -4.65 4.69 8.98
N ASP A 51 -4.32 3.57 9.60
CA ASP A 51 -3.73 3.46 10.94
C ASP A 51 -2.20 3.36 10.90
N ARG A 52 -1.63 2.69 9.90
CA ARG A 52 -0.18 2.43 9.82
C ARG A 52 0.36 2.44 8.40
N ASP A 53 1.67 2.37 8.28
CA ASP A 53 2.34 2.25 6.99
C ASP A 53 3.10 0.91 7.00
N ILE A 54 2.89 0.08 5.99
CA ILE A 54 3.50 -1.25 5.90
C ILE A 54 4.51 -1.24 4.76
N ASP A 55 5.78 -1.40 5.11
CA ASP A 55 6.87 -1.57 4.16
C ASP A 55 6.89 -3.02 3.66
N LEU A 56 6.52 -3.20 2.40
CA LEU A 56 6.49 -4.51 1.75
C LEU A 56 7.88 -4.87 1.18
N GLY A 57 8.85 -3.96 1.24
CA GLY A 57 10.15 -4.16 0.62
C GLY A 57 10.06 -4.13 -0.91
N VAL A 58 11.00 -4.80 -1.57
CA VAL A 58 11.03 -4.89 -3.02
C VAL A 58 9.98 -5.91 -3.49
N LEU A 59 9.15 -5.52 -4.45
CA LEU A 59 8.30 -6.46 -5.20
C LEU A 59 9.13 -7.10 -6.31
N ALA A 60 9.15 -8.43 -6.35
CA ALA A 60 9.71 -9.19 -7.45
C ALA A 60 8.77 -9.16 -8.68
N GLU A 61 9.31 -9.54 -9.83
CA GLU A 61 8.53 -9.63 -11.05
C GLU A 61 7.41 -10.69 -10.89
N GLY A 62 6.16 -10.31 -11.15
CA GLY A 62 4.99 -11.16 -10.92
C GLY A 62 4.48 -11.19 -9.47
N GLU A 63 5.02 -10.38 -8.55
CA GLU A 63 4.39 -10.13 -7.25
C GLU A 63 3.37 -8.98 -7.34
N VAL A 64 2.32 -9.07 -6.53
CA VAL A 64 1.27 -8.07 -6.34
C VAL A 64 1.08 -7.79 -4.87
N ILE A 65 0.48 -6.65 -4.56
CA ILE A 65 0.17 -6.25 -3.18
C ILE A 65 -1.28 -6.65 -2.90
N ALA A 66 -1.46 -7.58 -1.97
CA ALA A 66 -2.76 -7.94 -1.42
C ALA A 66 -2.97 -7.16 -0.11
N ILE A 67 -4.15 -6.55 0.03
CA ILE A 67 -4.59 -5.92 1.27
C ILE A 67 -5.72 -6.77 1.83
N ASP A 68 -5.49 -7.39 2.98
CA ASP A 68 -6.49 -8.14 3.71
C ASP A 68 -7.05 -7.29 4.85
N ARG A 69 -8.36 -7.33 5.04
CA ARG A 69 -9.01 -6.72 6.21
C ARG A 69 -9.36 -7.81 7.21
N ASP A 70 -8.76 -7.73 8.39
CA ASP A 70 -9.06 -8.64 9.50
C ASP A 70 -10.46 -8.36 10.08
N GLU A 71 -11.04 -9.34 10.77
CA GLU A 71 -12.35 -9.21 11.46
C GLU A 71 -12.36 -8.06 12.48
N ASN A 72 -11.20 -7.71 13.04
CA ASN A 72 -11.05 -6.56 13.95
C ASN A 72 -11.03 -5.20 13.22
N GLY A 73 -11.19 -5.18 11.91
CA GLY A 73 -11.10 -3.97 11.09
C GLY A 73 -9.68 -3.46 10.86
N SER A 74 -8.67 -4.26 11.23
CA SER A 74 -7.27 -3.94 10.94
C SER A 74 -6.96 -4.27 9.49
N TYR A 75 -6.28 -3.36 8.79
CA TYR A 75 -5.78 -3.63 7.45
C TYR A 75 -4.39 -4.24 7.54
N SER A 76 -4.15 -5.31 6.80
CA SER A 76 -2.85 -5.91 6.61
C SER A 76 -2.48 -5.88 5.15
N ALA A 77 -1.19 -5.70 4.85
CA ALA A 77 -0.68 -5.68 3.49
C ALA A 77 0.38 -6.78 3.38
N ARG A 78 0.26 -7.62 2.36
CA ARG A 78 1.24 -8.65 2.02
C ARG A 78 1.56 -8.62 0.55
N LYS A 79 2.73 -9.18 0.23
CA LYS A 79 3.08 -9.51 -1.14
C LYS A 79 2.59 -10.92 -1.42
N CYS A 80 1.85 -11.06 -2.51
CA CYS A 80 1.40 -12.34 -3.02
C CYS A 80 1.88 -12.45 -4.48
N ARG A 81 1.96 -13.67 -5.02
CA ARG A 81 2.16 -13.82 -6.46
C ARG A 81 0.88 -13.42 -7.20
N ALA A 82 1.02 -12.78 -8.36
CA ALA A 82 -0.09 -12.49 -9.24
C ALA A 82 -0.84 -13.76 -9.69
N ASP A 83 -0.09 -14.87 -9.77
CA ASP A 83 -0.60 -16.20 -10.14
C ASP A 83 -1.12 -17.00 -8.93
N ASP A 84 -1.16 -16.39 -7.74
CA ASP A 84 -1.63 -17.07 -6.54
C ASP A 84 -3.16 -17.22 -6.58
N PRO A 85 -3.71 -18.45 -6.47
CA PRO A 85 -5.15 -18.70 -6.57
C PRO A 85 -5.95 -18.00 -5.46
N ASP A 86 -5.30 -17.59 -4.35
CA ASP A 86 -5.94 -16.85 -3.26
C ASP A 86 -6.44 -15.46 -3.70
N LEU A 87 -5.82 -14.83 -4.71
CA LEU A 87 -6.31 -13.58 -5.29
C LEU A 87 -7.61 -13.74 -6.10
N SER A 88 -7.94 -14.96 -6.52
CA SER A 88 -9.14 -15.23 -7.33
C SER A 88 -10.39 -15.53 -6.52
N ALA A 89 -10.27 -15.70 -5.20
CA ALA A 89 -11.38 -16.10 -4.31
C ALA A 89 -12.07 -14.93 -3.58
N SER A 90 -11.53 -13.71 -3.67
CA SER A 90 -12.14 -12.51 -3.09
C SER A 90 -12.95 -11.75 -4.16
N GLY A 91 -14.03 -12.37 -4.65
CA GLY A 91 -15.00 -11.78 -5.58
C GLY A 91 -16.41 -11.87 -5.04
#